data_AF-A0AAW0XZ93-F1
#
_entry.id   AF-A0AAW0XZ93-F1
#
_cell.length_a   1.000
_cell.length_b   1.000
_cell.length_c   1.000
_cell.angle_alpha   90.00
_cell.angle_beta   90.00
_cell.angle_gamma   90.00
#
_symmetry.space_group_name_H-M   'P 1'
#
loop_
_entity.id
_entity.type
_entity.pdbx_description
1 polymer ?
#
loop_
_entity_poly.entity_id
_entity_poly.type
_entity_poly.pdbx_seq_one_letter_code
_entity_poly.pdbx_strand_id
1 'polypeptide(L)'
;MELSPHVQEKLLSGHKLTAVVEAGLVQEFIKTTRVVALIEVTTQEIKQGGEQALLIFQTARVPVHSAIDLSIEQVLPIDSNLKCELDEYKVLDCSMSRTVSCAPTGIQVG
;
A
#
# COMPACT_ATOMS: atom_id res chain seq x y z
N MET A 1 -1.56 -6.84 -14.67
CA MET A 1 -1.67 -5.44 -15.16
C MET A 1 -0.84 -4.59 -14.22
N GLU A 2 -0.01 -3.68 -14.72
CA GLU A 2 0.90 -2.91 -13.86
C GLU A 2 0.22 -1.62 -13.39
N LEU A 3 -0.12 -1.55 -12.08
CA LEU A 3 -0.72 -0.37 -11.45
C LEU A 3 0.31 0.73 -11.17
N SER A 4 1.58 0.34 -11.01
CA SER A 4 2.70 1.20 -10.63
C SER A 4 2.84 2.48 -11.49
N PRO A 5 2.81 2.44 -12.84
CA PRO A 5 2.95 3.65 -13.64
C PRO A 5 1.81 4.65 -13.38
N HIS A 6 0.57 4.17 -13.33
CA HIS A 6 -0.60 5.02 -13.11
C HIS A 6 -0.64 5.65 -11.72
N VAL A 7 -0.17 4.92 -10.70
CA VAL A 7 -0.04 5.47 -9.35
C VAL A 7 1.13 6.46 -9.28
N GLN A 8 2.27 6.16 -9.90
CA GLN A 8 3.44 7.04 -9.91
C GLN A 8 3.14 8.40 -10.58
N GLU A 9 2.31 8.42 -11.63
CA GLU A 9 1.83 9.64 -12.28
C GLU A 9 1.01 10.56 -11.35
N LYS A 10 0.41 10.01 -10.28
CA LYS A 10 -0.33 10.79 -9.27
C LYS A 10 0.55 11.37 -8.18
N LEU A 11 1.79 10.90 -8.06
CA LEU A 11 2.69 11.33 -7.00
C LEU A 11 3.38 12.64 -7.37
N LEU A 12 3.53 13.51 -6.38
CA LEU A 12 4.33 14.73 -6.53
C LEU A 12 5.81 14.39 -6.55
N SER A 13 6.61 15.26 -7.16
CA SER A 13 8.07 15.20 -7.09
C SER A 13 8.55 15.07 -5.64
N GLY A 14 9.50 14.16 -5.39
CA GLY A 14 9.99 13.84 -4.04
C GLY A 14 9.25 12.71 -3.33
N HIS A 15 8.13 12.23 -3.88
CA HIS A 15 7.42 11.04 -3.41
C HIS A 15 7.77 9.85 -4.31
N LYS A 16 8.16 8.75 -3.70
CA LYS A 16 8.55 7.52 -4.38
C LYS A 16 7.55 6.42 -4.08
N LEU A 17 7.01 5.79 -5.13
CA LEU A 17 6.20 4.58 -4.97
C LEU A 17 7.09 3.40 -4.57
N THR A 18 6.77 2.76 -3.45
CA THR A 18 7.50 1.59 -2.93
C THR A 18 6.75 0.30 -3.20
N ALA A 19 5.43 0.29 -3.02
CA ALA A 19 4.57 -0.86 -3.31
C ALA A 19 3.17 -0.41 -3.71
N VAL A 20 2.48 -1.23 -4.50
CA VAL A 20 1.09 -1.00 -4.90
C VAL A 20 0.37 -2.33 -5.01
N VAL A 21 -0.88 -2.37 -4.56
CA VAL A 21 -1.74 -3.56 -4.62
C VAL A 21 -3.19 -3.16 -4.85
N GLU A 22 -3.93 -4.00 -5.56
CA GLU A 22 -5.39 -3.91 -5.63
C GLU A 22 -6.01 -4.66 -4.45
N ALA A 23 -6.94 -4.02 -3.74
CA ALA A 23 -7.60 -4.57 -2.57
C ALA A 23 -9.12 -4.42 -2.68
N GLY A 24 -9.84 -5.38 -2.10
CA GLY A 24 -11.30 -5.29 -1.95
C GLY A 24 -11.67 -4.68 -0.61
N LEU A 25 -12.45 -3.60 -0.62
CA LEU A 25 -13.06 -3.02 0.57
C LEU A 25 -14.49 -3.56 0.70
N VAL A 26 -14.76 -4.28 1.81
CA VAL A 26 -16.08 -4.82 2.13
C VAL A 26 -16.71 -3.96 3.22
N GLN A 27 -17.76 -3.23 2.88
CA GLN A 27 -18.53 -2.40 3.81
C GLN A 27 -20.01 -2.65 3.56
N GLU A 28 -20.81 -2.83 4.62
CA GLU A 28 -22.26 -3.02 4.52
C GLU A 28 -22.67 -4.11 3.49
N PHE A 29 -21.90 -5.20 3.42
CA PHE A 29 -22.07 -6.31 2.45
C PHE A 29 -21.81 -5.96 0.98
N ILE A 30 -21.34 -4.75 0.68
CA ILE A 30 -20.92 -4.33 -0.66
C ILE A 30 -19.39 -4.44 -0.75
N LYS A 31 -18.88 -5.15 -1.76
CA LYS A 31 -17.45 -5.21 -2.08
C LYS A 31 -17.15 -4.19 -3.17
N THR A 32 -16.24 -3.26 -2.89
CA THR A 32 -15.70 -2.30 -3.86
C THR A 32 -14.20 -2.50 -4.01
N THR A 33 -13.64 -2.09 -5.16
CA THR A 33 -12.19 -2.14 -5.41
C THR A 33 -11.52 -0.86 -4.97
N ARG A 34 -10.33 -1.00 -4.40
CA ARG A 34 -9.39 0.07 -4.06
C ARG A 34 -8.00 -0.29 -4.54
N VAL A 35 -7.20 0.73 -4.82
CA VAL A 35 -5.76 0.57 -5.00
C VAL A 35 -5.09 1.14 -3.76
N VAL A 36 -4.23 0.35 -3.12
CA VAL A 36 -3.46 0.75 -1.95
C VAL A 36 -2.01 0.88 -2.38
N ALA A 37 -1.40 2.04 -2.09
CA ALA A 37 -0.02 2.32 -2.44
C ALA A 37 0.78 2.75 -1.22
N LEU A 38 1.97 2.19 -1.05
CA LEU A 38 2.95 2.61 -0.07
C LEU A 38 3.92 3.58 -0.76
N ILE A 39 4.06 4.77 -0.20
CA ILE A 39 5.00 5.79 -0.68
C ILE A 39 6.05 6.12 0.38
N GLU A 40 7.21 6.55 -0.09
CA GLU A 40 8.25 7.18 0.72
C GLU A 40 8.39 8.64 0.31
N VAL A 41 8.36 9.54 1.29
CA VAL A 41 8.55 10.98 1.14
C VAL A 41 10.01 11.29 1.43
N THR A 42 10.74 11.65 0.38
CA THR A 42 12.14 12.05 0.54
C THR A 42 12.21 13.55 0.80
N THR A 43 12.20 13.95 2.07
CA THR A 43 12.58 15.31 2.45
C THR A 43 14.09 15.46 2.38
N GLN A 44 14.58 16.49 1.67
CA GLN A 44 16.02 16.72 1.42
C GLN A 44 16.87 16.90 2.69
N GLU A 45 16.27 16.92 3.87
CA GLU A 45 16.94 17.12 5.16
C GLU A 45 17.15 15.81 5.96
N ILE A 46 16.50 14.69 5.59
CA ILE A 46 16.58 13.43 6.35
C ILE A 46 17.52 12.45 5.63
N LYS A 47 18.73 12.27 6.18
CA LYS A 47 19.80 11.49 5.54
C LYS A 47 19.58 9.97 5.55
N GLN A 48 18.66 9.42 6.34
CA GLN A 48 18.30 8.00 6.31
C GLN A 48 16.85 7.78 6.81
N GLY A 49 16.03 7.11 5.99
CA GLY A 49 14.63 6.77 6.27
C GLY A 49 13.66 7.92 6.03
N GLY A 50 13.13 8.02 4.80
CA GLY A 50 12.08 8.98 4.49
C GLY A 50 10.78 8.65 5.22
N GLU A 51 9.93 9.67 5.45
CA GLU A 51 8.61 9.45 6.03
C GLU A 51 7.78 8.58 5.08
N GLN A 52 7.06 7.59 5.61
CA GLN A 52 6.23 6.70 4.79
C GLN A 52 4.76 7.01 4.96
N ALA A 53 3.99 6.81 3.90
CA ALA A 53 2.54 6.95 3.94
C ALA A 53 1.85 5.89 3.07
N LEU A 54 0.64 5.51 3.44
CA LEU A 54 -0.28 4.74 2.63
C LEU A 54 -1.25 5.69 1.94
N LEU A 55 -1.38 5.53 0.63
CA LEU A 55 -2.42 6.16 -0.17
C LEU A 55 -3.47 5.12 -0.53
N ILE A 56 -4.73 5.46 -0.28
CA ILE A 56 -5.88 4.67 -0.73
C ILE A 56 -6.51 5.42 -1.89
N PHE A 57 -6.60 4.74 -3.03
CA PHE A 57 -7.23 5.26 -4.24
C PHE A 57 -8.56 4.57 -4.46
N GLN A 58 -9.59 5.38 -4.71
CA GLN A 58 -10.82 4.93 -5.34
C GLN A 58 -10.59 4.75 -6.85
N THR A 59 -11.17 3.70 -7.40
CA THR A 59 -11.13 3.39 -8.83
C THR A 59 -12.44 3.79 -9.50
N ALA A 60 -12.40 4.65 -10.51
CA ALA A 60 -13.58 4.98 -11.32
C ALA A 60 -13.97 3.85 -12.28
N ARG A 61 -13.00 3.00 -12.67
CA ARG A 61 -13.17 1.84 -13.53
C ARG A 61 -12.30 0.69 -13.03
N VAL A 62 -12.81 -0.53 -13.17
CA VAL A 62 -12.07 -1.78 -12.95
C VAL A 62 -12.15 -2.61 -14.23
N PRO A 63 -11.01 -3.02 -14.82
CA PRO A 63 -9.65 -2.77 -14.39
C PRO A 63 -9.20 -1.30 -14.63
N VAL A 64 -8.16 -0.87 -13.91
CA VAL A 64 -7.54 0.46 -14.06
C VAL A 64 -6.76 0.51 -15.38
N HIS A 65 -7.03 1.49 -16.23
CA HIS A 65 -6.35 1.65 -17.53
C HIS A 65 -5.43 2.88 -17.59
N SER A 66 -5.65 3.85 -16.71
CA SER A 66 -4.91 5.11 -16.69
C SER A 66 -4.90 5.72 -15.29
N ALA A 67 -4.02 6.70 -15.08
CA ALA A 67 -4.04 7.50 -13.86
C ALA A 67 -5.38 8.23 -13.67
N ILE A 68 -6.11 8.58 -14.73
CA ILE A 68 -7.41 9.27 -14.63
C ILE A 68 -8.45 8.41 -13.91
N ASP A 69 -8.33 7.08 -13.99
CA ASP A 69 -9.23 6.15 -13.29
C ASP A 69 -8.98 6.12 -11.78
N LEU A 70 -7.92 6.78 -11.28
CA LEU A 70 -7.53 6.80 -9.87
C LEU A 70 -7.76 8.18 -9.26
N SER A 71 -8.45 8.20 -8.12
CA SER A 71 -8.60 9.37 -7.26
C SER A 71 -8.19 9.02 -5.84
N ILE A 72 -7.36 9.87 -5.20
CA ILE A 72 -6.97 9.70 -3.80
C ILE A 72 -8.22 9.86 -2.93
N GLU A 73 -8.57 8.80 -2.22
CA GLU A 73 -9.65 8.77 -1.24
C GLU A 73 -9.11 9.08 0.16
N GLN A 74 -7.96 8.51 0.50
CA GLN A 74 -7.36 8.69 1.82
C GLN A 74 -5.83 8.68 1.78
N VAL A 75 -5.23 9.44 2.69
CA VAL A 75 -3.79 9.45 2.98
C VAL A 75 -3.62 9.09 4.45
N LEU A 76 -2.83 8.06 4.73
CA LEU A 76 -2.56 7.54 6.07
C LEU A 76 -1.04 7.59 6.32
N PRO A 77 -0.55 8.50 7.19
CA PRO A 77 0.86 8.47 7.57
C PRO A 77 1.18 7.16 8.30
N ILE A 78 2.36 6.59 8.06
CA ILE A 78 2.85 5.45 8.82
C ILE A 78 3.59 5.99 10.03
N ASP A 79 2.87 6.07 11.14
CA ASP A 79 3.38 6.48 12.44
C ASP A 79 3.05 5.42 13.52
N SER A 80 3.36 5.71 14.78
CA SER A 80 3.08 4.81 15.91
C SER A 80 1.58 4.63 16.20
N ASN A 81 0.71 5.42 15.59
CA ASN A 81 -0.74 5.33 15.76
C ASN A 81 -1.39 4.41 14.71
N LEU A 82 -0.73 4.19 13.57
CA LEU A 82 -1.20 3.26 12.56
C LEU A 82 -1.08 1.81 13.05
N LYS A 83 -2.23 1.13 13.17
CA LYS A 83 -2.30 -0.29 13.53
C LYS A 83 -2.96 -1.07 12.40
N CYS A 84 -2.39 -2.22 12.07
CA CYS A 84 -2.95 -3.19 11.13
C CYS A 84 -3.16 -4.49 11.88
N GLU A 85 -4.40 -4.98 11.89
CA GLU A 85 -4.74 -6.26 12.48
C GLU A 85 -4.90 -7.29 11.36
N LEU A 86 -4.27 -8.45 11.54
CA LEU A 86 -4.39 -9.56 10.61
C LEU A 86 -5.40 -10.54 11.19
N ASP A 87 -6.51 -10.73 10.49
CA ASP A 87 -7.45 -11.80 10.82
C ASP A 87 -6.78 -13.15 10.52
N GLU A 88 -6.35 -13.86 11.56
CA GLU A 88 -5.65 -15.16 11.48
C GLU A 88 -6.46 -16.24 10.74
N TYR A 89 -7.75 -16.03 10.53
CA TYR A 89 -8.67 -16.98 9.91
C TYR A 89 -8.70 -16.95 8.36
N LYS A 90 -7.90 -16.10 7.69
CA LYS A 90 -7.95 -15.92 6.22
C LYS A 90 -6.61 -16.06 5.48
N VAL A 91 -5.57 -16.65 6.08
CA VAL A 91 -4.25 -16.86 5.43
C VAL A 91 -4.27 -18.05 4.43
N LEU A 92 -5.39 -18.33 3.76
CA LEU A 92 -5.49 -19.43 2.78
C LEU A 92 -5.52 -19.00 1.31
N ASP A 93 -5.51 -17.69 0.99
CA ASP A 93 -5.50 -17.21 -0.40
C ASP A 93 -4.28 -16.31 -0.76
N CYS A 94 -3.22 -16.30 0.05
CA CYS A 94 -1.94 -15.65 -0.31
C CYS A 94 -0.95 -16.60 -1.01
N SER A 95 -1.43 -17.66 -1.66
CA SER A 95 -0.61 -18.52 -2.51
C SER A 95 -0.86 -18.24 -3.98
N MET A 96 -0.26 -17.17 -4.52
CA MET A 96 0.33 -17.12 -5.87
C MET A 96 0.95 -15.74 -6.16
N SER A 97 2.08 -15.41 -5.50
CA SER A 97 3.24 -14.75 -6.13
C SER A 97 4.34 -14.49 -5.09
N ARG A 98 5.30 -15.42 -5.10
CA ARG A 98 6.71 -15.33 -4.67
C ARG A 98 7.11 -14.25 -3.63
N THR A 99 7.41 -14.78 -2.44
CA THR A 99 8.48 -14.38 -1.51
C THR A 99 8.23 -13.15 -0.63
N VAL A 100 7.48 -13.35 0.46
CA VAL A 100 7.71 -12.62 1.72
C VAL A 100 8.48 -13.56 2.65
N SER A 101 9.80 -13.41 2.67
CA SER A 101 10.67 -14.02 3.69
C SER A 101 10.81 -13.02 4.82
N CYS A 102 9.93 -13.09 5.83
CA CYS A 102 10.23 -12.46 7.11
C CYS A 102 11.16 -13.40 7.89
N ALA A 103 12.46 -13.11 7.86
CA ALA A 103 13.41 -13.72 8.78
C ALA A 103 13.18 -13.13 10.19
N PRO A 104 12.97 -13.95 11.23
CA PRO A 104 12.98 -13.46 12.60
C PRO A 104 14.43 -13.32 13.06
N THR A 105 14.96 -12.10 13.08
CA THR A 105 16.24 -11.81 13.74
C THR A 105 16.03 -11.81 15.25
N GLY A 106 16.31 -12.98 15.84
CA GLY A 106 16.61 -13.34 17.24
C GLY A 106 16.29 -12.43 18.42
N ILE A 107 15.68 -13.04 19.44
CA ILE A 107 16.06 -12.84 20.85
C ILE A 107 15.95 -14.20 21.56
N GLN A 108 17.08 -14.76 22.01
CA GLN A 108 17.11 -15.52 23.26
C GLN A 108 18.38 -15.14 24.04
N VAL A 109 18.11 -14.54 25.19
CA VAL A 109 19.02 -14.38 26.32
C VAL A 109 18.80 -15.61 27.20
N GLY A 110 19.89 -16.32 27.57
CA GLY A 110 19.86 -17.50 28.44
C GLY A 110 21.01 -18.44 28.15
#